data_AF-A0A1U7PVU8-F1
#
_entry.id   AF-A0A1U7PVU8-F1
#
_cell.length_a   1.000
_cell.length_b   1.000
_cell.length_c   1.000
_cell.angle_alpha   90.00
_cell.angle_beta   90.00
_cell.angle_gamma   90.00
#
_symmetry.space_group_name_H-M   'P 1'
#
loop_
_entity.id
_entity.type
_entity.pdbx_description
1 polymer ?
#
loop_
_entity_poly.entity_id
_entity_poly.type
_entity_poly.pdbx_seq_one_letter_code
_entity_poly.pdbx_strand_id
1 'polypeptide(L)'
;PDLEKAYNLSDKLRKIYNQNTLKSVAMLKLAHWFKDVEESGFKSFSTLKNTITNHYNDILNYFERRSTNASAESFNSKIKQFRMQLRGVKDKVFFLFRLSKIFA
;
A
#
# COMPACT_ATOMS: atom_id res chain seq x y z
N PRO A 1 1.17 17.93 -21.28
CA PRO A 1 1.69 16.63 -21.77
C PRO A 1 2.18 15.71 -20.63
N ASP A 2 3.13 16.13 -19.80
CA ASP A 2 3.76 15.22 -18.83
C ASP A 2 2.88 14.93 -17.60
N LEU A 3 2.17 15.93 -17.09
CA LEU A 3 1.16 15.77 -16.03
C LEU A 3 0.06 14.78 -16.42
N GLU A 4 -0.40 14.85 -17.66
CA GLU A 4 -1.42 13.94 -18.19
C GLU A 4 -0.88 12.50 -18.26
N LYS A 5 0.34 12.31 -18.76
CA LYS A 5 1.00 10.99 -18.78
C LYS A 5 1.16 10.42 -17.36
N ALA A 6 1.65 11.23 -16.42
CA ALA A 6 1.81 10.82 -15.03
C ALA A 6 0.46 10.49 -14.36
N TYR A 7 -0.58 11.26 -14.64
CA TYR A 7 -1.94 10.99 -14.18
C TYR A 7 -2.46 9.66 -14.76
N ASN A 8 -2.28 9.44 -16.07
CA ASN A 8 -2.71 8.22 -16.74
C ASN A 8 -1.99 6.98 -16.21
N LEU A 9 -0.69 7.05 -15.91
CA LEU A 9 0.07 5.98 -15.27
C LEU A 9 -0.48 5.66 -13.86
N SER A 10 -0.79 6.68 -13.08
CA SER A 10 -1.36 6.53 -11.74
C SER A 10 -2.76 5.90 -11.79
N ASP A 11 -3.62 6.39 -12.69
CA ASP A 11 -4.98 5.88 -12.85
C ASP A 11 -5.01 4.46 -13.42
N LYS A 12 -4.10 4.12 -14.35
CA LYS A 12 -3.91 2.73 -14.82
C LYS A 12 -3.56 1.82 -13.65
N LEU A 13 -2.60 2.18 -12.81
CA LEU A 13 -2.24 1.39 -11.63
C LEU A 13 -3.44 1.22 -10.70
N ARG A 14 -4.16 2.31 -10.40
CA ARG A 14 -5.39 2.27 -9.59
C ARG A 14 -6.43 1.31 -10.15
N LYS A 15 -6.65 1.32 -11.46
CA LYS A 15 -7.59 0.42 -12.15
C LYS A 15 -7.21 -1.04 -11.98
N ILE A 16 -5.91 -1.38 -12.03
CA ILE A 16 -5.43 -2.75 -11.81
C ILE A 16 -5.86 -3.25 -10.43
N TYR A 17 -5.62 -2.48 -9.37
CA TYR A 17 -5.98 -2.87 -8.00
C TYR A 17 -7.49 -2.87 -7.74
N ASN A 18 -8.24 -1.94 -8.34
CA ASN A 18 -9.69 -1.85 -8.12
C ASN A 18 -10.49 -2.94 -8.83
N GLN A 19 -9.93 -3.57 -9.87
CA GLN A 19 -10.59 -4.66 -10.55
C GLN A 19 -10.51 -5.97 -9.74
N ASN A 20 -11.64 -6.66 -9.61
CA ASN A 20 -11.67 -8.01 -9.06
C ASN A 20 -11.20 -9.00 -10.12
N THR A 21 -9.89 -9.24 -10.16
CA THR A 21 -9.25 -10.10 -11.17
C THR A 21 -8.37 -11.13 -10.50
N LEU A 22 -8.21 -12.28 -11.17
CA LEU A 22 -7.32 -13.34 -10.74
C LEU A 22 -5.87 -12.84 -10.70
N LYS A 23 -5.07 -13.41 -9.80
CA LYS A 23 -3.64 -13.09 -9.64
C LYS A 23 -2.84 -13.16 -10.95
N SER A 24 -3.10 -14.15 -11.79
CA SER A 24 -2.46 -14.28 -13.12
C SER A 24 -2.81 -13.14 -14.07
N VAL A 25 -4.07 -12.67 -14.05
CA VAL A 25 -4.53 -11.55 -14.87
C VAL A 25 -3.93 -10.23 -14.34
N ALA A 26 -3.87 -10.06 -13.02
CA ALA A 26 -3.22 -8.91 -12.40
C ALA A 26 -1.71 -8.85 -12.72
N MET A 27 -1.04 -10.00 -12.73
CA MET A 27 0.38 -10.13 -13.13
C MET A 27 0.60 -9.63 -14.56
N LEU A 28 -0.22 -10.07 -15.52
CA LEU A 28 -0.14 -9.60 -16.90
C LEU A 28 -0.37 -8.08 -17.03
N LYS A 29 -1.37 -7.55 -16.31
CA LYS A 29 -1.66 -6.11 -16.31
C LYS A 29 -0.52 -5.28 -15.71
N LEU A 30 0.10 -5.76 -14.64
CA LEU A 30 1.29 -5.10 -14.06
C LEU A 30 2.47 -5.14 -15.02
N ALA A 31 2.68 -6.23 -15.75
CA ALA A 31 3.73 -6.31 -16.77
C ALA A 31 3.53 -5.26 -17.88
N HIS A 32 2.29 -5.08 -18.37
CA HIS A 32 1.98 -4.00 -19.31
C HIS A 32 2.21 -2.62 -18.70
N TRP A 33 1.83 -2.41 -17.45
CA TRP A 33 2.07 -1.15 -16.77
C TRP A 33 3.56 -0.86 -16.55
N PHE A 34 4.39 -1.88 -16.31
CA PHE A 34 5.85 -1.72 -16.22
C PHE A 34 6.45 -1.23 -17.54
N LYS A 35 5.99 -1.76 -18.67
CA LYS A 35 6.38 -1.28 -19.99
C LYS A 35 6.00 0.19 -20.19
N ASP A 36 4.75 0.56 -19.85
CA ASP A 36 4.29 1.95 -19.93
C ASP A 36 5.15 2.90 -19.06
N VAL A 37 5.59 2.43 -17.89
CA VAL A 37 6.46 3.19 -16.99
C VAL A 37 7.86 3.39 -17.59
N GLU A 38 8.46 2.35 -18.16
CA GLU A 38 9.77 2.45 -18.81
C GLU A 38 9.74 3.41 -20.00
N GLU A 39 8.70 3.33 -20.83
CA GLU A 39 8.49 4.22 -21.98
C GLU A 39 8.23 5.68 -21.56
N SER A 40 7.68 5.90 -20.37
CA SER A 40 7.37 7.24 -19.88
C SER A 40 8.59 8.09 -19.47
N GLY A 41 9.72 7.44 -19.14
CA GLY A 41 10.93 8.11 -18.68
C GLY A 41 10.85 8.75 -17.28
N PHE A 42 9.75 8.59 -16.54
CA PHE A 42 9.62 9.17 -15.20
C PHE A 42 10.41 8.38 -14.15
N LYS A 43 11.40 9.04 -13.53
CA LYS A 43 12.22 8.46 -12.46
C LYS A 43 11.39 8.02 -11.24
N SER A 44 10.37 8.78 -10.85
CA SER A 44 9.49 8.47 -9.72
C SER A 44 8.74 7.15 -9.93
N PHE A 45 8.15 6.96 -11.11
CA PHE A 45 7.46 5.71 -11.47
C PHE A 45 8.45 4.55 -11.66
N SER A 46 9.66 4.81 -12.15
CA SER A 46 10.71 3.79 -12.23
C SER A 46 11.12 3.27 -10.85
N THR A 47 11.25 4.14 -9.85
CA THR A 47 11.46 3.73 -8.46
C THR A 47 10.30 2.89 -7.95
N LEU A 48 9.06 3.30 -8.20
CA LEU A 48 7.87 2.54 -7.81
C LEU A 48 7.83 1.15 -8.48
N LYS A 49 8.14 1.07 -9.78
CA LYS A 49 8.27 -0.19 -10.52
C LYS A 49 9.25 -1.12 -9.82
N ASN A 50 10.44 -0.63 -9.51
CA ASN A 50 11.48 -1.43 -8.85
C ASN A 50 11.03 -1.94 -7.47
N THR A 51 10.36 -1.10 -6.68
CA THR A 51 9.77 -1.52 -5.39
C THR A 51 8.73 -2.62 -5.59
N ILE A 52 7.85 -2.49 -6.59
CA ILE A 52 6.84 -3.51 -6.89
C ILE A 52 7.52 -4.80 -7.35
N THR A 53 8.55 -4.73 -8.18
CA THR A 53 9.31 -5.91 -8.63
C THR A 53 10.01 -6.62 -7.47
N ASN A 54 10.60 -5.90 -6.54
CA ASN A 54 11.28 -6.50 -5.38
C ASN A 54 10.31 -7.25 -4.44
N HIS A 55 9.06 -6.79 -4.35
CA HIS A 55 8.02 -7.37 -3.50
C HIS A 55 6.90 -8.02 -4.32
N TYR A 56 7.19 -8.49 -5.53
CA TYR A 56 6.17 -8.83 -6.52
C TYR A 56 5.20 -9.90 -6.06
N ASN A 57 5.71 -10.97 -5.43
CA ASN A 57 4.90 -12.06 -4.92
C ASN A 57 3.95 -11.59 -3.80
N ASP A 58 4.46 -10.81 -2.85
CA ASP A 58 3.68 -10.30 -1.71
C ASP A 58 2.58 -9.34 -2.18
N ILE A 59 2.90 -8.47 -3.15
CA ILE A 59 1.95 -7.56 -3.76
C ILE A 59 0.89 -8.34 -4.54
N LEU A 60 1.27 -9.36 -5.30
CA LEU A 60 0.33 -10.19 -6.04
C LEU A 60 -0.59 -11.01 -5.14
N ASN A 61 -0.18 -11.34 -3.91
CA ASN A 61 -1.04 -12.02 -2.93
C ASN A 61 -2.27 -11.18 -2.54
N TYR A 62 -2.22 -9.84 -2.74
CA TYR A 62 -3.41 -9.00 -2.66
C TYR A 62 -4.54 -9.52 -3.57
N PHE A 63 -4.25 -10.03 -4.76
CA PHE A 63 -5.29 -10.47 -5.70
C PHE A 63 -5.90 -11.84 -5.36
N GLU A 64 -5.35 -12.58 -4.40
CA GLU A 64 -5.94 -13.85 -3.94
C GLU A 64 -7.05 -13.63 -2.90
N ARG A 65 -6.75 -12.90 -1.83
CA ARG A 65 -7.67 -12.69 -0.71
C ARG A 65 -8.16 -11.25 -0.57
N ARG A 66 -7.55 -10.31 -1.31
CA ARG A 66 -7.76 -8.85 -1.21
C ARG A 66 -7.64 -8.31 0.21
N SER A 67 -6.98 -9.07 1.08
CA SER A 67 -6.67 -8.65 2.44
C SER A 67 -5.65 -7.54 2.36
N THR A 68 -6.01 -6.38 2.87
CA THR A 68 -5.09 -5.24 3.00
C THR A 68 -4.62 -5.15 4.44
N ASN A 69 -3.41 -4.64 4.64
CA ASN A 69 -2.92 -4.27 5.96
C ASN A 69 -3.62 -3.00 6.51
N ALA A 70 -4.64 -2.47 5.83
CA ALA A 70 -5.29 -1.21 6.16
C ALA A 70 -5.88 -1.20 7.58
N SER A 71 -6.45 -2.31 8.05
CA SER A 71 -6.93 -2.43 9.43
C SER A 71 -5.80 -2.30 10.44
N ALA A 72 -4.65 -2.91 10.17
CA ALA A 72 -3.47 -2.79 11.04
C ALA A 72 -2.82 -1.41 10.94
N GLU A 73 -2.80 -0.78 9.76
CA GLU A 73 -2.32 0.60 9.57
C GLU A 73 -3.21 1.63 10.29
N SER A 74 -4.53 1.45 10.21
CA SER A 74 -5.51 2.24 10.97
C SER A 74 -5.30 2.06 12.47
N PHE A 75 -5.10 0.82 12.92
CA PHE A 75 -4.80 0.53 14.33
C PHE A 75 -3.46 1.15 14.79
N ASN A 76 -2.41 1.04 13.98
CA ASN A 76 -1.13 1.69 14.23
C ASN A 76 -1.25 3.21 14.32
N SER A 77 -2.13 3.81 13.50
CA SER A 77 -2.41 5.24 13.54
C SER A 77 -3.13 5.64 14.83
N LYS A 78 -4.12 4.86 15.28
CA LYS A 78 -4.78 5.04 16.58
C LYS A 78 -3.80 4.92 17.75
N ILE A 79 -2.91 3.94 17.73
CA ILE A 79 -1.86 3.78 18.76
C ILE A 79 -0.92 4.99 18.77
N LYS A 80 -0.47 5.46 17.60
CA LYS A 80 0.40 6.65 17.49
C LYS A 80 -0.29 7.89 18.06
N GLN A 81 -1.56 8.11 17.74
CA GLN A 81 -2.34 9.23 18.27
C GLN A 81 -2.52 9.12 19.79
N PHE A 82 -2.87 7.94 20.30
CA PHE A 82 -3.02 7.69 21.73
C PHE A 82 -1.72 7.94 22.50
N ARG A 83 -0.59 7.45 21.97
CA ARG A 83 0.74 7.71 22.54
C ARG A 83 1.11 9.20 22.56
N MET A 84 0.72 9.94 21.52
CA MET A 84 0.96 11.39 21.43
C MET A 84 0.21 12.15 22.52
N GLN A 85 -1.07 11.80 22.76
CA GLN A 85 -1.88 12.41 23.82
C GLN A 85 -1.27 12.18 25.22
N LEU A 86 -0.67 11.02 25.45
CA LEU A 86 -0.03 10.67 26.72
C LEU A 86 1.40 11.22 26.87
N ARG A 87 1.92 11.94 25.86
CA ARG A 87 3.28 12.49 25.81
C ARG A 87 4.37 11.42 26.05
N GLY A 88 4.14 10.22 25.52
CA GLY A 88 5.05 9.08 25.65
C GLY A 88 4.47 7.94 26.50
N VAL A 89 5.31 6.92 26.75
CA VAL A 89 4.93 5.73 27.52
C VAL A 89 5.97 5.52 28.61
N LYS A 90 5.58 5.74 29.87
CA LYS A 90 6.43 5.45 31.04
C LYS A 90 6.27 4.01 31.53
N ASP A 91 5.03 3.51 31.56
CA ASP A 91 4.69 2.15 31.93
C ASP A 91 4.06 1.42 30.74
N LYS A 92 4.77 0.42 30.22
CA LYS A 92 4.32 -0.38 29.06
C LYS A 92 3.14 -1.29 29.41
N VAL A 93 3.12 -1.85 30.62
CA VAL A 93 2.06 -2.77 31.06
C VAL A 93 0.75 -2.00 31.17
N PHE A 94 0.79 -0.84 31.82
CA PHE A 94 -0.39 0.02 31.94
C PHE A 94 -0.85 0.59 30.59
N PHE A 95 0.08 0.92 29.69
CA PHE A 95 -0.25 1.36 28.33
C PHE A 95 -0.96 0.28 27.51
N LEU A 96 -0.49 -0.97 27.56
CA LEU A 96 -1.14 -2.10 26.89
C LEU A 96 -2.51 -2.41 27.49
N PHE A 97 -2.66 -2.32 28.81
CA PHE A 97 -3.96 -2.42 29.48
C PHE A 97 -4.96 -1.35 28.98
N ARG A 98 -4.52 -0.10 28.83
CA ARG A 98 -5.37 0.98 28.30
C ARG A 98 -5.72 0.78 26.83
N LEU A 99 -4.76 0.34 26.02
CA LEU A 99 -5.01 0.04 24.61
C LEU A 99 -6.08 -1.04 24.45
N SER A 100 -6.01 -2.13 25.22
CA SER A 100 -7.01 -3.20 25.14
C SER A 100 -8.37 -2.77 25.65
N LYS A 101 -8.47 -1.89 26.64
CA LYS A 101 -9.76 -1.39 27.14
C LYS A 101 -10.46 -0.37 26.24
N ILE A 102 -9.73 0.32 25.36
CA ILE A 102 -10.27 1.40 24.52
C ILE A 102 -10.53 0.91 23.08
N PHE A 103 -9.69 -0.01 22.58
CA PHE A 103 -9.68 -0.39 21.17
C PHE A 103 -9.93 -1.89 20.90
N ALA A 104 -10.18 -2.71 21.93
CA ALA A 104 -10.66 -4.09 21.81
C ALA A 104 -12.08 -4.21 22.39
#